data_AF-A0A0M3QEM2-F1
#
_entry.id   AF-A0A0M3QEM2-F1
#
_cell.length_a   1.000
_cell.length_b   1.000
_cell.length_c   1.000
_cell.angle_alpha   90.00
_cell.angle_beta   90.00
_cell.angle_gamma   90.00
#
_symmetry.space_group_name_H-M   'P 1'
#
loop_
_entity.id
_entity.type
_entity.pdbx_description
1 polymer ?
#
loop_
_entity_poly.entity_id
_entity_poly.type
_entity_poly.pdbx_seq_one_letter_code
_entity_poly.pdbx_strand_id
1 'polypeptide(L)'
;MAAARPLERHEHIPLTRFHNNTGEFLDLSTRTPVILTSHGRERHVITDIEYFRHLEAAASGTLLAAMDLTPVRASNLDPDQRAAIEASRPTADEIANDKWND
;
A
#
# COMPACT_ATOMS: atom_id res chain seq x y z
N MET A 1 17.04 15.51 -6.73
CA MET A 1 15.93 15.20 -5.81
C MET A 1 14.79 16.15 -6.15
N ALA A 2 13.68 15.65 -6.68
CA ALA A 2 12.52 16.51 -6.94
C ALA A 2 11.91 16.93 -5.61
N ALA A 3 11.67 18.23 -5.42
CA ALA A 3 11.00 18.74 -4.23
C ALA A 3 9.63 18.05 -4.09
N ALA A 4 9.35 17.51 -2.90
CA ALA A 4 8.02 17.01 -2.59
C ALA A 4 7.02 18.13 -2.85
N ARG A 5 6.04 17.90 -3.74
CA ARG A 5 4.94 18.84 -3.92
C ARG A 5 4.31 19.08 -2.55
N PRO A 6 3.90 20.32 -2.20
CA PRO A 6 3.12 20.54 -1.01
C PRO A 6 1.95 19.55 -1.04
N LEU A 7 1.75 18.79 0.05
CA LEU A 7 0.63 17.88 0.18
C LEU A 7 -0.63 18.66 -0.21
N GLU A 8 -1.26 18.28 -1.31
CA GLU A 8 -2.41 18.99 -1.85
C GLU A 8 -3.45 19.10 -0.74
N ARG A 9 -3.95 20.32 -0.53
CA ARG A 9 -4.94 20.57 0.52
C ARG A 9 -6.27 19.99 0.03
N HIS A 10 -6.50 18.72 0.34
CA HIS A 10 -7.72 18.01 -0.03
C HIS A 10 -8.94 18.69 0.59
N GLU A 11 -10.08 18.64 -0.10
CA GLU A 11 -11.29 19.28 0.39
C GLU A 11 -11.89 18.49 1.56
N HIS A 12 -12.23 19.17 2.66
CA HIS A 12 -12.88 18.56 3.82
C HIS A 12 -14.38 18.75 3.74
N ILE A 13 -15.12 17.66 3.57
CA ILE A 13 -16.57 17.66 3.40
C ILE A 13 -17.23 17.03 4.63
N PRO A 14 -18.15 17.73 5.32
CA PRO A 14 -18.95 17.11 6.36
C PRO A 14 -19.81 15.96 5.80
N LEU A 15 -19.89 14.84 6.53
CA LEU A 15 -20.70 13.67 6.12
C LEU A 15 -22.15 14.03 5.81
N THR A 16 -22.73 14.99 6.53
CA THR A 16 -24.09 15.48 6.26
C THR A 16 -24.21 16.12 4.88
N ARG A 17 -23.21 16.93 4.47
CA ARG A 17 -23.16 17.54 3.13
C ARG A 17 -22.95 16.47 2.06
N PHE A 18 -22.09 15.48 2.35
CA PHE A 18 -21.85 14.36 1.46
C PHE A 18 -23.14 13.56 1.19
N HIS A 19 -23.86 13.12 2.22
CA HIS A 19 -25.09 12.34 2.05
C HIS A 19 -26.18 13.09 1.26
N ASN A 20 -26.21 14.42 1.36
CA ASN A 20 -27.19 15.24 0.65
C ASN A 20 -26.82 15.48 -0.84
N ASN A 21 -25.54 15.38 -1.20
CA ASN A 21 -25.05 15.67 -2.55
C ASN A 21 -24.04 14.61 -3.02
N THR A 22 -24.34 13.34 -2.76
CA THR A 22 -23.39 12.23 -2.97
C THR A 22 -22.80 12.21 -4.37
N GLY A 23 -23.62 12.39 -5.41
CA GLY A 23 -23.18 12.35 -6.80
C GLY A 23 -22.09 13.39 -7.11
N GLU A 24 -22.27 14.64 -6.67
CA GLU A 24 -21.30 15.72 -6.88
C GLU A 24 -19.93 15.38 -6.29
N PHE A 25 -19.91 14.83 -5.08
CA PHE A 25 -18.65 14.50 -4.41
C PHE A 25 -18.02 13.21 -4.91
N LEU A 26 -18.81 12.25 -5.41
CA LEU A 26 -18.26 11.10 -6.12
C LEU A 26 -17.60 11.55 -7.42
N ASP A 27 -18.23 12.44 -8.20
CA ASP A 27 -17.64 13.01 -9.40
C ASP A 27 -16.39 13.82 -9.08
N LEU A 28 -16.40 14.63 -8.03
CA LEU A 28 -15.22 15.35 -7.56
C LEU A 28 -14.08 14.40 -7.18
N SER A 29 -14.41 13.29 -6.51
CA SER A 29 -13.44 12.29 -6.06
C SER A 29 -12.69 11.59 -7.20
N THR A 30 -13.21 11.68 -8.43
CA THR A 30 -12.52 11.18 -9.62
C THR A 30 -11.33 12.02 -10.07
N ARG A 31 -11.27 13.28 -9.61
CA ARG A 31 -10.22 14.24 -10.00
C ARG A 31 -9.26 14.53 -8.85
N THR A 32 -9.76 14.51 -7.62
CA THR A 32 -8.98 14.75 -6.41
C THR A 32 -9.57 13.96 -5.24
N PRO A 33 -8.74 13.38 -4.36
CA PRO A 33 -9.22 12.83 -3.10
C PRO A 33 -9.99 13.87 -2.28
N VAL A 34 -11.05 13.41 -1.60
CA VAL A 34 -11.91 14.20 -0.73
C VAL A 34 -11.92 13.60 0.67
N ILE A 35 -11.77 14.44 1.70
CA ILE A 35 -11.75 14.01 3.10
C ILE A 35 -13.14 14.20 3.70
N LEU A 36 -13.78 13.11 4.09
CA LEU A 36 -15.03 13.14 4.82
C LEU A 36 -14.80 13.36 6.30
N THR A 37 -15.52 14.32 6.86
CA THR A 37 -15.42 14.71 8.27
C THR A 37 -16.74 14.50 9.02
N SER A 38 -16.63 14.22 10.32
CA SER A 38 -17.73 14.13 11.26
C SER A 38 -17.34 14.82 12.56
N HIS A 39 -18.16 15.77 13.02
CA HIS A 39 -17.88 16.55 14.24
C HIS A 39 -16.48 17.20 14.23
N GLY A 40 -16.06 17.73 13.08
CA GLY A 40 -14.75 18.36 12.90
C GLY A 40 -13.56 17.39 12.83
N ARG A 41 -13.79 16.07 12.87
CA ARG A 41 -12.75 15.04 12.77
C ARG A 41 -12.79 14.35 11.41
N GLU A 42 -11.64 14.08 10.84
CA GLU A 42 -11.50 13.26 9.63
C GLU A 42 -11.94 11.82 9.91
N ARG A 43 -12.62 11.20 8.94
CA ARG A 43 -13.19 9.85 9.09
C ARG A 43 -12.85 8.94 7.93
N HIS A 44 -13.08 9.42 6.71
CA HIS A 44 -12.86 8.63 5.49
C HIS A 44 -12.25 9.52 4.41
N VAL A 45 -11.53 8.90 3.49
CA VAL A 45 -11.14 9.53 2.23
C VAL A 45 -11.89 8.82 1.12
N ILE A 46 -12.46 9.58 0.18
CA ILE A 46 -13.02 9.05 -1.05
C ILE A 46 -12.12 9.49 -2.20
N THR A 47 -11.78 8.56 -3.07
CA THR A 47 -10.92 8.76 -4.24
C THR A 47 -11.29 7.74 -5.31
N ASP A 48 -10.84 7.95 -6.55
CA ASP A 48 -11.02 6.96 -7.60
C ASP A 48 -10.18 5.70 -7.37
N ILE A 49 -10.63 4.62 -8.02
CA ILE A 49 -10.02 3.30 -7.87
C ILE A 49 -8.59 3.23 -8.40
N GLU A 50 -8.25 4.00 -9.43
CA GLU A 50 -6.91 3.97 -10.03
C GLU A 50 -5.91 4.71 -9.15
N TYR A 51 -6.31 5.83 -8.55
CA TYR A 51 -5.51 6.53 -7.54
C TYR A 51 -5.25 5.64 -6.32
N PHE A 52 -6.27 4.95 -5.81
CA PHE A 52 -6.09 4.03 -4.69
C PHE A 52 -5.11 2.89 -5.03
N ARG A 53 -5.27 2.24 -6.20
CA ARG A 53 -4.35 1.19 -6.66
C ARG A 53 -2.92 1.71 -6.85
N HIS A 54 -2.76 2.94 -7.33
CA HIS A 54 -1.45 3.55 -7.47
C HIS A 54 -0.76 3.73 -6.11
N LEU A 55 -1.52 4.16 -5.08
CA LEU A 55 -1.00 4.24 -3.72
C LEU A 55 -0.64 2.86 -3.16
N GLU A 56 -1.45 1.82 -3.37
CA GLU A 56 -1.13 0.45 -2.95
C GLU A 56 0.15 -0.06 -3.62
N ALA A 57 0.34 0.19 -4.91
CA ALA A 57 1.54 -0.19 -5.63
C ALA A 57 2.79 0.57 -5.13
N ALA A 58 2.67 1.88 -4.90
CA ALA A 58 3.76 2.70 -4.37
C ALA A 58 4.13 2.28 -2.93
N ALA A 59 3.13 2.00 -2.08
CA ALA A 59 3.33 1.51 -0.73
C ALA A 59 4.01 0.13 -0.73
N SER A 60 3.58 -0.77 -1.62
CA SER A 60 4.20 -2.09 -1.80
C SER A 60 5.67 -1.96 -2.21
N GLY A 61 5.98 -1.08 -3.17
CA GLY A 61 7.36 -0.79 -3.57
C GLY A 61 8.20 -0.21 -2.43
N THR A 62 7.61 0.66 -1.61
CA THR A 62 8.28 1.25 -0.44
C THR A 62 8.56 0.22 0.65
N LEU A 63 7.60 -0.66 0.93
CA LEU A 63 7.76 -1.79 1.86
C LEU A 63 8.86 -2.74 1.38
N LEU A 64 8.85 -3.14 0.10
CA LEU A 64 9.87 -3.99 -0.46
C LEU A 64 11.27 -3.35 -0.43
N ALA A 65 11.36 -2.05 -0.70
CA ALA A 65 12.61 -1.29 -0.58
C ALA A 65 13.06 -1.15 0.88
N ALA A 66 12.15 -0.97 1.84
CA ALA A 66 12.47 -0.88 3.26
C ALA A 66 12.90 -2.24 3.86
N MET A 67 12.45 -3.35 3.27
CA MET A 67 12.90 -4.70 3.63
C MET A 67 14.28 -5.06 3.03
N ASP A 68 14.92 -4.15 2.29
CA ASP A 68 16.17 -4.38 1.52
C ASP A 68 16.11 -5.64 0.64
N LEU A 69 14.91 -6.00 0.19
CA LEU A 69 14.70 -7.17 -0.64
C LEU A 69 15.02 -6.79 -2.08
N THR A 70 16.21 -7.16 -2.55
CA THR A 70 16.54 -7.12 -3.98
C THR A 70 16.02 -8.40 -4.63
N PRO A 71 14.93 -8.37 -5.43
CA PRO A 71 14.45 -9.56 -6.12
C PRO A 71 15.46 -9.98 -7.19
N VAL A 72 16.19 -11.06 -6.94
CA VAL A 72 17.08 -11.69 -7.92
C VAL A 72 16.30 -12.80 -8.64
N ARG A 73 16.28 -12.79 -9.98
CA ARG A 73 15.71 -13.91 -10.74
C ARG A 73 16.47 -15.19 -10.39
N ALA A 74 15.78 -16.28 -10.12
CA ALA A 74 16.40 -17.56 -9.74
C ALA A 74 17.43 -18.08 -10.77
N SER A 75 17.25 -17.71 -12.05
CA SER A 75 18.21 -17.99 -13.14
C SER A 75 19.57 -17.32 -12.98
N ASN A 76 19.66 -16.27 -12.17
CA ASN A 76 20.85 -15.46 -11.95
C ASN A 76 21.58 -15.86 -10.65
N LEU A 77 21.07 -16.85 -9.91
CA LEU A 77 21.70 -17.37 -8.70
C LEU A 77 22.73 -18.44 -9.06
N ASP A 78 23.92 -18.35 -8.48
CA ASP A 78 24.90 -19.44 -8.49
C ASP A 78 24.27 -20.72 -7.89
N PRO A 79 24.54 -21.92 -8.43
CA PRO A 79 24.20 -23.19 -7.80
C PRO A 79 24.35 -23.23 -6.26
N ASP A 80 25.44 -22.69 -5.71
CA ASP A 80 25.70 -22.71 -4.26
C ASP A 80 24.74 -21.80 -3.49
N GLN A 81 24.42 -20.64 -4.05
CA GLN A 81 23.42 -19.72 -3.48
C GLN A 81 22.01 -20.32 -3.51
N ARG A 82 21.71 -21.06 -4.57
CA ARG A 82 20.42 -21.75 -4.71
C ARG A 82 20.28 -22.86 -3.68
N ALA A 83 21.34 -23.63 -3.45
CA ALA A 83 21.37 -24.67 -2.41
C ALA A 83 21.20 -24.08 -1.01
N ALA A 84 21.86 -22.94 -0.71
CA ALA A 84 21.72 -22.26 0.57
C ALA A 84 20.28 -21.75 0.81
N ILE A 85 19.64 -21.18 -0.21
CA ILE A 85 18.25 -20.70 -0.12
C ILE A 85 17.28 -21.87 0.10
N GLU A 86 17.44 -22.98 -0.62
CA GLU A 86 16.62 -24.18 -0.43
C GLU A 86 16.83 -24.81 0.95
N ALA A 87 18.06 -24.80 1.47
CA ALA A 87 18.37 -25.28 2.82
C ALA A 87 17.78 -24.37 3.92
N SER A 88 17.61 -23.08 3.65
CA SER A 88 16.94 -22.13 4.56
C SER A 88 15.42 -22.12 4.45
N ARG A 89 14.81 -23.00 3.64
CA ARG A 89 13.35 -23.10 3.62
C ARG A 89 12.88 -23.89 4.83
N PRO A 90 11.83 -23.42 5.53
CA PRO A 90 11.26 -24.18 6.63
C PRO A 90 10.70 -25.51 6.10
N THR A 91 10.95 -26.56 6.85
CA THR A 91 10.42 -27.90 6.62
C THR A 91 8.91 -27.92 6.87
N ALA A 92 8.24 -28.97 6.38
CA ALA A 92 6.80 -29.13 6.56
C ALA A 92 6.39 -29.16 8.05
N ASP A 93 7.23 -29.72 8.91
CA ASP A 93 7.00 -29.79 10.35
C ASP A 93 7.18 -28.42 11.02
N GLU A 94 8.14 -27.61 10.59
CA GLU A 94 8.34 -26.24 11.11
C GLU A 94 7.18 -25.31 10.71
N ILE A 95 6.68 -25.45 9.49
CA ILE A 95 5.48 -24.74 9.03
C ILE A 95 4.25 -25.15 9.85
N ALA A 96 4.09 -26.45 10.12
CA ALA A 96 2.95 -26.96 10.89
C ALA A 96 2.95 -26.51 12.36
N ASN A 97 4.13 -26.23 12.92
CA ASN A 97 4.32 -25.85 14.32
C ASN A 97 4.62 -24.36 14.54
N ASP A 98 4.66 -23.57 13.46
CA ASP A 98 4.98 -22.12 13.45
C ASP A 98 6.27 -21.79 14.23
N LYS A 99 7.27 -22.66 14.11
CA LYS A 99 8.58 -22.53 14.77
C LYS A 99 9.68 -23.03 13.85
N TRP A 100 10.66 -22.17 13.60
CA TRP A 100 11.91 -22.54 12.92
C TRP A 100 12.85 -23.18 13.94
N ASN A 101 13.28 -24.41 13.67
CA ASN A 101 14.27 -25.11 14.47
C ASN A 101 15.65 -24.85 13.84
N ASP A 102 16.29 -23.77 14.26
CA ASP A 102 17.70 -23.48 13.91
C ASP A 102 18.68 -24.48 14.57
#